data_AF-A0A5P9HLT1-F1
#
_entry.id   AF-A0A5P9HLT1-F1
#
_cell.length_a   1.000
_cell.length_b   1.000
_cell.length_c   1.000
_cell.angle_alpha   90.00
_cell.angle_beta   90.00
_cell.angle_gamma   90.00
#
_symmetry.space_group_name_H-M   'P 1'
#
loop_
_entity.id
_entity.type
_entity.pdbx_description
1 polymer ?
#
loop_
_entity_poly.entity_id
_entity_poly.type
_entity_poly.pdbx_seq_one_letter_code
_entity_poly.pdbx_strand_id
1 'polypeptide(L)' 'MDGSLLFFIIPFFYFVSYVILFWVFVDARDKHGTNIGCLWALIVLATGPLGLIAYLVVRNMD' A
#
# COMPACT_ATOMS: atom_id res chain seq x y z
N MET A 1 0.05 -27.60 -6.94
CA MET A 1 -0.73 -26.69 -6.08
C MET A 1 -2.19 -27.06 -6.27
N ASP A 2 -2.74 -27.71 -5.25
CA ASP A 2 -4.15 -28.00 -5.07
C ASP A 2 -4.97 -26.69 -5.13
N GLY A 3 -6.01 -26.67 -5.96
CA GLY A 3 -6.79 -25.45 -6.27
C GLY A 3 -7.44 -24.79 -5.06
N SER A 4 -7.60 -25.53 -3.96
CA SER A 4 -8.03 -25.04 -2.65
C SER A 4 -7.11 -23.97 -2.07
N LEU A 5 -5.78 -24.10 -2.19
CA LEU A 5 -4.84 -23.12 -1.66
C LEU A 5 -4.93 -21.78 -2.40
N LEU A 6 -5.06 -21.82 -3.74
CA LEU A 6 -5.20 -20.61 -4.55
C LEU A 6 -6.47 -19.83 -4.20
N PHE A 7 -7.54 -20.53 -3.83
CA PHE A 7 -8.81 -19.93 -3.41
C PHE A 7 -8.69 -19.07 -2.13
N PHE A 8 -7.78 -19.42 -1.22
CA PHE A 8 -7.53 -18.62 0.00
C PHE A 8 -6.43 -17.57 -0.18
N ILE A 9 -5.39 -17.89 -0.96
CA ILE A 9 -4.23 -17.02 -1.11
C ILE A 9 -4.57 -15.75 -1.89
N ILE A 10 -5.32 -15.86 -2.99
CA ILE A 10 -5.67 -14.73 -3.85
C ILE A 10 -6.45 -13.64 -3.07
N PRO A 11 -7.59 -13.95 -2.40
CA PRO A 11 -8.33 -12.93 -1.67
C PRO A 11 -7.56 -12.38 -0.47
N PHE A 12 -6.68 -13.18 0.15
CA PHE A 12 -5.81 -12.71 1.21
C PHE A 12 -4.84 -11.62 0.70
N PHE A 13 -4.19 -11.83 -0.45
CA PHE A 13 -3.32 -10.81 -1.04
C PHE A 13 -4.06 -9.53 -1.42
N TYR A 14 -5.28 -9.64 -1.95
CA TYR A 14 -6.12 -8.47 -2.21
C TYR A 14 -6.43 -7.71 -0.91
N PHE A 15 -6.83 -8.43 0.14
CA PHE A 15 -7.13 -7.82 1.44
C PHE A 15 -5.91 -7.10 2.02
N VAL A 16 -4.75 -7.77 2.05
CA VAL A 16 -3.49 -7.17 2.51
C VAL A 16 -3.12 -5.94 1.69
N SER A 17 -3.30 -5.98 0.37
CA SER A 17 -3.01 -4.84 -0.51
C SER A 17 -3.88 -3.63 -0.18
N TYR A 18 -5.19 -3.83 0.07
CA TYR A 18 -6.08 -2.76 0.51
C TYR A 18 -5.69 -2.16 1.87
N VAL A 19 -5.32 -3.02 2.84
CA VAL A 19 -4.87 -2.58 4.16
C VAL A 19 -3.61 -1.73 4.05
N ILE A 20 -2.63 -2.15 3.24
CA ILE A 20 -1.39 -1.41 3.00
C ILE A 20 -1.69 -0.05 2.35
N LEU A 21 -2.54 -0.02 1.32
CA LEU A 21 -2.93 1.21 0.63
C LEU A 21 -3.58 2.23 1.56
N PHE A 22 -4.51 1.75 2.40
CA PHE A 22 -5.18 2.57 3.40
C PHE A 22 -4.18 3.07 4.45
N TRP A 23 -3.26 2.22 4.89
CA TRP A 23 -2.23 2.59 5.85
C TRP A 23 -1.29 3.67 5.30
N VAL A 24 -0.81 3.53 4.05
CA VAL A 24 0.02 4.54 3.39
C VAL A 24 -0.72 5.87 3.32
N PHE A 25 -2.00 5.85 2.93
CA PHE A 25 -2.81 7.07 2.88
C PHE A 25 -2.90 7.76 4.25
N VAL A 26 -3.23 7.03 5.32
CA VAL A 26 -3.38 7.59 6.67
C VAL A 26 -2.05 8.12 7.20
N ASP A 27 -0.97 7.34 7.08
CA ASP A 27 0.37 7.74 7.55
C ASP A 27 0.87 9.00 6.82
N ALA A 28 0.72 9.04 5.50
CA ALA A 28 1.15 10.19 4.70
C ALA A 28 0.24 11.43 4.89
N ARG A 29 -1.07 11.23 5.09
CA ARG A 29 -2.01 12.31 5.42
C ARG A 29 -1.65 12.93 6.76
N ASP A 30 -1.37 12.11 7.77
CA ASP A 30 -1.13 12.60 9.13
C ASP A 30 0.22 13.33 9.22
N LYS A 31 1.20 13.00 8.37
CA LYS A 31 2.51 13.67 8.30
C LYS A 31 2.56 14.91 7.39
N HIS A 32 1.92 14.87 6.23
CA HIS A 32 2.10 15.88 5.17
C HIS A 32 0.78 16.47 4.63
N GLY A 33 -0.35 16.12 5.25
CA GLY A 33 -1.68 16.58 4.85
C GLY A 33 -2.35 15.72 3.78
N THR A 34 -3.66 15.90 3.63
CA THR A 34 -4.55 15.03 2.83
C THR A 34 -4.18 14.91 1.36
N ASN A 35 -3.70 16.00 0.74
CA ASN A 35 -3.32 15.99 -0.68
C ASN A 35 -2.11 15.08 -0.93
N ILE A 36 -1.10 15.14 -0.06
CA ILE A 36 0.11 14.32 -0.16
C ILE A 36 -0.20 12.85 0.16
N GLY A 37 -1.08 12.59 1.13
CA GLY A 37 -1.56 11.25 1.42
C GLY A 37 -2.26 10.57 0.25
N CYS A 38 -3.15 11.29 -0.45
CA CYS A 38 -3.82 10.78 -1.64
C CYS A 38 -2.82 10.47 -2.77
N LEU A 39 -1.82 11.33 -2.95
CA LEU A 39 -0.81 11.19 -4.00
C LEU A 39 0.08 9.95 -3.78
N TRP A 40 0.51 9.71 -2.53
CA TRP A 40 1.24 8.48 -2.18
C TRP A 40 0.39 7.22 -2.33
N ALA A 41 -0.88 7.25 -1.93
CA ALA A 41 -1.79 6.13 -2.16
C ALA A 41 -1.92 5.80 -3.66
N LEU A 42 -2.06 6.81 -4.53
CA LEU A 42 -2.10 6.61 -5.98
C LEU A 42 -0.79 6.04 -6.54
N ILE A 43 0.37 6.50 -6.05
CA ILE A 43 1.68 5.95 -6.45
C ILE A 43 1.76 4.46 -6.10
N VAL A 44 1.40 4.09 -4.87
CA VAL A 44 1.40 2.69 -4.41
C VAL A 44 0.39 1.85 -5.20
N LEU A 45 -0.79 2.40 -5.54
CA LEU A 45 -1.76 1.70 -6.37
C LEU A 45 -1.24 1.46 -7.79
N ALA A 46 -0.60 2.45 -8.40
CA ALA A 46 -0.12 2.39 -9.79
C ALA A 46 1.14 1.53 -9.96
N THR A 47 2.06 1.58 -8.99
CA THR A 47 3.36 0.90 -9.06
C THR A 47 3.44 -0.35 -8.17
N GLY A 48 2.39 -0.61 -7.38
CA GLY A 48 2.29 -1.73 -6.46
C GLY A 48 3.39 -1.71 -5.40
N PRO A 49 4.14 -2.81 -5.24
CA PRO A 49 5.16 -2.92 -4.19
C PRO A 49 6.31 -1.93 -4.36
N LEU A 50 6.63 -1.50 -5.58
CA LEU A 50 7.70 -0.52 -5.82
C LEU A 50 7.39 0.84 -5.19
N GLY A 51 6.15 1.32 -5.33
CA GLY A 51 5.69 2.56 -4.71
C GLY A 51 5.67 2.46 -3.19
N LEU A 52 5.31 1.29 -2.66
CA LEU A 52 5.36 1.04 -1.22
C LEU A 52 6.79 1.12 -0.69
N ILE A 53 7.75 0.51 -1.38
CA ILE A 53 9.17 0.58 -1.00
C ILE A 53 9.66 2.02 -1.05
N ALA A 54 9.34 2.76 -2.12
CA ALA A 54 9.69 4.18 -2.23
C ALA A 54 9.12 5.00 -1.08
N TYR A 55 7.86 4.75 -0.70
CA TYR A 55 7.23 5.39 0.45
C TYR A 55 7.98 5.09 1.74
N LEU A 56 8.29 3.81 2.00
CA LEU A 56 9.01 3.35 3.19
C LEU A 56 10.41 3.98 3.33
N VAL A 57 11.10 4.20 2.21
CA VAL A 57 12.39 4.89 2.20
C VAL A 57 12.21 6.37 2.56
N VAL A 58 11.32 7.08 1.86
CA VAL A 58 11.11 8.51 2.08
C VAL A 58 10.67 8.80 3.52
N ARG A 59 9.71 8.04 4.05
CA ARG A 59 9.19 8.24 5.42
C ARG A 59 10.20 7.96 6.55
N ASN A 60 11.31 7.31 6.23
CA ASN A 60 12.38 6.98 7.18
C ASN A 60 13.56 7.96 7.05
N MET A 61 13.57 8.77 6.00
CA MET A 61 14.49 9.89 5.81
C MET A 61 13.93 11.19 6.40
N ASP A 62 12.61 11.32 6.43
CA ASP A 62 11.88 12.34 7.22
C ASP A 62 11.96 12.07 8.73
#